data_AF-A0A1M5PRB6-F1
#
_entry.id   AF-A0A1M5PRB6-F1
#
_cell.length_a   1.000
_cell.length_b   1.000
_cell.length_c   1.000
_cell.angle_alpha   90.00
_cell.angle_beta   90.00
_cell.angle_gamma   90.00
#
_symmetry.space_group_name_H-M   'P 1'
#
loop_
_entity.id
_entity.type
_entity.pdbx_description
1 polymer ?
#
loop_
_entity_poly.entity_id
_entity_poly.type
_entity_poly.pdbx_seq_one_letter_code
_entity_poly.pdbx_strand_id
1 'polypeptide(L)' 'MDYLTTYWQIFILLLIVFIIYTLYKLGKSGLSADKKLIWCVLILIFPLIGSIAYMLTGQK' A
#
# COMPACT_ATOMS: atom_id res chain seq x y z
N MET A 1 -27.66 -8.45 -8.51
CA MET A 1 -26.28 -8.11 -8.09
C MET A 1 -26.22 -8.34 -6.60
N ASP A 2 -25.44 -9.31 -6.15
CA ASP A 2 -25.32 -9.58 -4.72
C ASP A 2 -24.58 -8.42 -4.05
N TYR A 3 -25.17 -7.85 -2.99
CA TYR A 3 -24.59 -6.73 -2.26
C TYR A 3 -23.14 -6.99 -1.83
N LEU A 4 -22.83 -8.25 -1.46
CA LEU A 4 -21.49 -8.71 -1.12
C LEU A 4 -20.48 -8.46 -2.26
N THR A 5 -20.84 -8.78 -3.49
CA THR A 5 -20.00 -8.59 -4.68
C THR A 5 -19.74 -7.11 -4.93
N THR A 6 -20.75 -6.26 -4.75
CA THR A 6 -20.61 -4.80 -4.86
C THR A 6 -19.68 -4.23 -3.79
N TYR A 7 -19.83 -4.63 -2.52
CA TYR A 7 -18.91 -4.20 -1.45
C TYR A 7 -17.47 -4.66 -1.70
N TRP A 8 -17.30 -5.88 -2.21
CA TRP A 8 -15.98 -6.42 -2.55
C TRP A 8 -15.28 -5.61 -3.64
N GLN A 9 -16.00 -5.21 -4.68
CA GLN A 9 -15.45 -4.35 -5.75
C GLN A 9 -15.02 -2.98 -5.22
N ILE A 10 -15.86 -2.35 -4.39
CA ILE A 10 -15.54 -1.06 -3.77
C ILE A 10 -14.31 -1.21 -2.87
N PHE A 11 -14.23 -2.28 -2.08
CA PHE A 11 -13.06 -2.56 -1.24
C PHE A 11 -11.78 -2.69 -2.07
N ILE A 12 -11.80 -3.44 -3.18
CA ILE A 12 -10.64 -3.57 -4.06
C ILE A 12 -10.23 -2.22 -4.66
N LEU A 13 -11.19 -1.41 -5.11
CA LEU A 13 -10.89 -0.08 -5.65
C LEU A 13 -10.23 0.82 -4.61
N LEU A 14 -10.76 0.84 -3.39
CA LEU A 14 -10.16 1.59 -2.27
C LEU A 14 -8.76 1.06 -1.93
N LEU A 15 -8.57 -0.26 -1.94
CA LEU A 15 -7.27 -0.89 -1.70
C LEU A 15 -6.24 -0.48 -2.75
N ILE A 16 -6.61 -0.45 -4.04
CA ILE A 16 -5.73 0.00 -5.12
C ILE A 16 -5.31 1.46 -4.91
N VAL A 17 -6.26 2.35 -4.62
CA VAL A 17 -5.95 3.76 -4.33
C VAL A 17 -5.00 3.89 -3.14
N PHE A 18 -5.24 3.09 -2.09
CA PHE A 18 -4.41 3.08 -0.89
C PHE A 18 -2.98 2.61 -1.18
N ILE A 19 -2.79 1.56 -1.98
CA ILE A 19 -1.46 1.07 -2.39
C ILE A 19 -0.72 2.15 -3.18
N ILE A 20 -1.37 2.77 -4.17
CA ILE A 20 -0.77 3.82 -5.01
C ILE A 20 -0.33 5.01 -4.13
N TYR A 21 -1.20 5.45 -3.23
CA TYR A 21 -0.88 6.53 -2.28
C TYR A 21 0.32 6.16 -1.41
N THR A 22 0.38 4.91 -0.94
CA THR A 22 1.45 4.45 -0.08
C THR A 22 2.79 4.39 -0.82
N LEU A 23 2.82 3.89 -2.05
CA LEU A 23 4.00 3.89 -2.91
C LEU A 23 4.45 5.30 -3.29
N TYR A 24 3.52 6.22 -3.55
CA TYR A 24 3.85 7.64 -3.76
C TYR A 24 4.58 8.22 -2.53
N LYS A 25 4.06 7.96 -1.33
CA LYS A 25 4.66 8.41 -0.08
C LYS A 25 6.02 7.75 0.19
N LEU A 26 6.18 6.48 -0.19
CA LEU A 26 7.45 5.77 -0.17
C LEU A 26 8.50 6.44 -1.07
N GLY A 27 8.12 6.78 -2.30
CA GLY A 27 9.01 7.48 -3.23
C GLY A 27 9.48 8.84 -2.69
N LYS A 28 8.57 9.59 -2.05
CA LYS A 28 8.85 10.90 -1.44
C LYS A 28 9.56 10.85 -0.08
N SER A 29 9.70 9.68 0.53
CA SER A 29 10.38 9.54 1.83
C SER A 29 11.88 9.85 1.74
N GLY A 30 12.48 10.20 2.88
CA GLY A 30 13.93 10.39 3.02
C GLY A 30 14.72 9.09 3.19
N LEU A 31 14.09 7.93 3.04
CA LEU A 31 14.74 6.62 3.20
C LEU A 31 15.85 6.39 2.16
N SER A 32 16.86 5.63 2.54
CA SER A 32 17.88 5.15 1.59
C SER A 32 17.26 4.29 0.49
N ALA A 33 17.90 4.22 -0.67
CA ALA A 33 17.40 3.49 -1.84
C ALA A 33 17.07 2.01 -1.50
N ASP A 34 17.94 1.32 -0.77
CA ASP A 34 17.75 -0.09 -0.39
C ASP A 34 16.50 -0.28 0.48
N LYS A 35 16.29 0.61 1.46
CA LYS A 35 15.10 0.57 2.33
C LYS A 35 13.83 0.86 1.53
N LYS A 36 13.88 1.79 0.57
CA LYS A 36 12.75 2.04 -0.33
C LYS A 36 12.43 0.80 -1.16
N LEU A 37 13.45 0.10 -1.65
CA LEU A 37 13.27 -1.11 -2.46
C LEU A 37 12.64 -2.24 -1.65
N ILE A 38 13.11 -2.46 -0.41
CA ILE A 38 12.52 -3.45 0.51
C ILE A 38 11.05 -3.14 0.77
N TRP A 39 10.72 -1.90 1.13
CA TRP A 39 9.33 -1.52 1.39
C TRP A 39 8.44 -1.61 0.15
N CYS A 40 8.96 -1.26 -1.02
CA CYS A 40 8.24 -1.38 -2.29
C CYS A 40 7.85 -2.85 -2.55
N VAL A 41 8.81 -3.77 -2.41
CA VAL A 41 8.57 -5.21 -2.58
C VAL A 41 7.55 -5.73 -1.55
N LEU A 42 7.68 -5.33 -0.28
CA LEU A 42 6.73 -5.73 0.77
C LEU A 42 5.30 -5.25 0.48
N ILE A 43 5.15 -4.01 0.00
CA ILE A 43 3.85 -3.46 -0.40
C ILE A 43 3.28 -4.23 -1.60
N LEU A 44 4.08 -4.57 -2.61
CA LEU A 44 3.56 -5.27 -3.79
C LEU A 44 3.18 -6.73 -3.53
N ILE A 45 3.93 -7.44 -2.69
CA ILE A 45 3.63 -8.84 -2.33
C ILE A 45 2.47 -8.92 -1.35
N PHE A 46 2.43 -8.01 -0.36
CA PHE A 46 1.39 -7.95 0.66
C PHE A 46 0.70 -6.58 0.62
N PRO A 47 -0.17 -6.32 -0.38
CA PRO A 47 -0.77 -5.00 -0.63
C PRO A 47 -1.41 -4.34 0.58
N LEU A 48 -2.23 -5.07 1.33
CA LEU A 48 -2.89 -4.51 2.50
C LEU A 48 -1.91 -4.35 3.68
N ILE A 49 -1.26 -5.44 4.08
CA ILE A 49 -0.41 -5.48 5.29
C ILE A 49 0.85 -4.63 5.10
N GLY A 50 1.53 -4.77 3.97
CA GLY A 50 2.73 -4.02 3.63
C GLY A 50 2.45 -2.51 3.54
N SER A 51 1.32 -2.11 2.94
CA SER A 51 0.95 -0.69 2.89
C SER A 51 0.65 -0.11 4.27
N ILE A 52 -0.10 -0.84 5.10
CA ILE A 52 -0.39 -0.43 6.49
C ILE A 52 0.90 -0.35 7.31
N ALA A 53 1.75 -1.38 7.25
CA ALA A 53 3.01 -1.42 7.99
C ALA A 53 3.91 -0.24 7.60
N TYR A 54 4.08 0.04 6.31
CA TYR A 54 4.84 1.20 5.86
C TYR A 54 4.24 2.52 6.37
N MET A 55 2.92 2.67 6.32
CA MET A 55 2.24 3.88 6.79
C MET A 55 2.45 4.14 8.27
N LEU A 56 2.52 3.08 9.10
CA LEU A 56 2.70 3.17 10.54
C LEU A 56 4.18 3.34 10.95
N THR A 57 5.10 2.62 10.30
CA THR A 57 6.49 2.52 10.76
C THR A 57 7.52 3.08 9.79
N GLY A 58 7.21 3.07 8.49
CA GLY A 58 8.16 3.38 7.41
C GLY A 58 8.34 4.88 7.11
N GLN A 59 7.59 5.76 7.78
CA GLN A 59 7.69 7.22 7.57
C GLN A 59 8.78 7.92 8.40
N LYS A 60 9.65 7.14 9.07
CA LYS A 60 10.76 7.64 9.87
C LYS A 60 12.08 7.57 9.12
#